data_AF-A0A6N8X583-F1
#
_entry.id   AF-A0A6N8X583-F1
#
_cell.length_a   1.000
_cell.length_b   1.000
_cell.length_c   1.000
_cell.angle_alpha   90.00
_cell.angle_beta   90.00
_cell.angle_gamma   90.00
#
_symmetry.space_group_name_H-M   'P 1'
#
loop_
_entity.id
_entity.type
_entity.pdbx_description
1 polymer ?
#
loop_
_entity_poly.entity_id
_entity_poly.type
_entity_poly.pdbx_seq_one_letter_code
_entity_poly.pdbx_strand_id
1 'polypeptide(L)'
;MEGDQAAGRLTARQRAIVAECDVPRSLAELMERAGVSHRSHFRRKHLKPLLEAGLVRMTNPANPRAPNQQYALTDAGAALRVDQPLSSREREG
;
A
#
# COMPACT_ATOMS: atom_id res chain seq x y z
N MET A 1 16.32 14.07 5.45
CA MET A 1 14.91 13.70 5.26
C MET A 1 14.72 13.32 3.80
N GLU A 2 14.61 12.03 3.49
CA GLU A 2 14.50 11.55 2.11
C GLU A 2 13.03 11.59 1.68
N GLY A 3 12.70 12.45 0.73
CA GLY A 3 11.35 12.68 0.30
C GLY A 3 11.34 13.35 -1.04
N ASP A 4 11.60 12.59 -2.09
CA ASP A 4 11.03 12.75 -3.42
C ASP A 4 11.62 11.66 -4.32
N GLN A 5 10.86 10.60 -4.66
CA GLN A 5 11.16 9.82 -5.86
C GLN A 5 9.85 9.40 -6.51
N ALA A 6 9.48 10.22 -7.48
CA ALA A 6 8.39 10.05 -8.42
C ALA A 6 8.50 8.71 -9.18
N ALA A 7 7.36 8.02 -9.30
CA ALA A 7 6.87 7.16 -10.39
C ALA A 7 7.76 6.09 -11.06
N GLY A 8 9.04 5.90 -10.72
CA GLY A 8 9.92 4.92 -11.39
C GLY A 8 10.60 3.90 -10.46
N ARG A 9 10.75 4.21 -9.17
CA ARG A 9 11.47 3.33 -8.23
C ARG A 9 10.78 3.35 -6.86
N LEU A 10 9.92 2.36 -6.62
CA LEU A 10 9.29 2.18 -5.32
C LEU A 10 10.36 1.96 -4.25
N THR A 11 10.27 2.72 -3.16
CA THR A 11 11.10 2.48 -1.97
C THR A 11 10.77 1.13 -1.33
N ALA A 12 11.69 0.56 -0.55
CA ALA A 12 11.45 -0.71 0.15
C ALA A 12 10.16 -0.67 1.01
N ARG A 13 9.87 0.48 1.65
CA ARG A 13 8.63 0.69 2.41
C ARG A 13 7.39 0.69 1.53
N GLN A 14 7.42 1.33 0.37
CA GLN A 14 6.28 1.33 -0.56
C GLN A 14 6.02 -0.08 -1.10
N ARG A 15 7.08 -0.83 -1.43
CA ARG A 15 6.94 -2.23 -1.86
C ARG A 15 6.32 -3.10 -0.76
N ALA A 16 6.73 -2.91 0.49
CA ALA A 16 6.10 -3.59 1.63
C ALA A 16 4.61 -3.22 1.76
N ILE A 17 4.25 -1.93 1.65
CA ILE A 17 2.85 -1.47 1.69
C ILE A 17 2.03 -2.12 0.58
N VAL A 18 2.55 -2.18 -0.65
CA VAL A 18 1.89 -2.84 -1.79
C VAL A 18 1.69 -4.33 -1.50
N ALA A 19 2.72 -5.03 -0.99
CA ALA A 19 2.62 -6.43 -0.62
C ALA A 19 1.58 -6.70 0.48
N GLU A 20 1.37 -5.74 1.39
CA GLU A 20 0.38 -5.79 2.47
C GLU A 20 -1.04 -5.38 2.05
N CYS A 21 -1.21 -4.71 0.90
CA CYS A 21 -2.51 -4.30 0.36
C CYS A 21 -3.23 -5.41 -0.43
N ASP A 22 -2.66 -6.62 -0.51
CA ASP A 22 -3.26 -7.80 -1.15
C ASP A 22 -4.68 -8.08 -0.64
N VAL A 23 -4.90 -7.86 0.65
CA VAL A 23 -6.23 -7.83 1.25
C VAL A 23 -6.67 -6.38 1.46
N PRO A 24 -7.97 -6.05 1.29
CA PRO A 24 -8.49 -4.72 1.58
C PRO A 24 -8.20 -4.35 3.04
N ARG A 25 -7.27 -3.42 3.24
CA ARG A 25 -6.80 -3.02 4.57
C ARG A 25 -7.19 -1.59 4.86
N SER A 26 -7.52 -1.34 6.12
CA SER A 26 -7.72 0.01 6.59
C SER A 26 -6.40 0.78 6.62
N LEU A 27 -6.48 2.11 6.58
CA LEU A 27 -5.28 2.94 6.70
C LEU A 27 -4.54 2.72 8.02
N ALA A 28 -5.28 2.41 9.10
CA ALA A 28 -4.72 2.15 10.41
C ALA A 28 -3.82 0.90 10.41
N GLU A 29 -4.27 -0.19 9.80
CA GLU A 29 -3.47 -1.42 9.68
C GLU A 29 -2.21 -1.20 8.82
N LEU A 30 -2.34 -0.46 7.72
CA LEU A 30 -1.18 -0.13 6.88
C LEU A 30 -0.17 0.75 7.64
N MET A 31 -0.66 1.68 8.44
CA MET A 31 0.16 2.54 9.30
C MET A 31 0.88 1.74 10.38
N GLU A 32 0.17 0.83 11.05
CA GLU A 32 0.73 -0.05 12.08
C GLU A 32 1.84 -0.93 11.51
N ARG A 33 1.59 -1.58 10.37
CA ARG A 33 2.57 -2.42 9.68
C ARG A 33 3.76 -1.63 9.14
N ALA A 34 3.53 -0.40 8.70
CA ALA A 34 4.60 0.49 8.26
C ALA A 34 5.36 1.15 9.43
N GLY A 35 4.88 1.01 10.67
CA GLY A 35 5.43 1.69 11.84
C GLY A 35 5.29 3.22 11.78
N VAL A 36 4.22 3.72 11.15
CA VAL A 36 4.01 5.16 10.93
C VAL A 36 2.80 5.65 11.73
N SER A 37 3.03 6.57 12.66
CA SER A 37 1.94 7.18 13.45
C SER A 37 1.23 8.33 12.71
N HIS A 38 1.87 8.94 11.71
CA HIS A 38 1.37 10.15 11.04
C HIS A 38 0.56 9.87 9.79
N ARG A 39 -0.78 9.80 9.93
CA ARG A 39 -1.73 9.50 8.84
C ARG A 39 -1.58 10.38 7.60
N SER A 40 -1.55 11.70 7.79
CA SER A 40 -1.49 12.66 6.67
C SER A 40 -0.18 12.54 5.88
N HIS A 41 0.93 12.34 6.59
CA HIS A 41 2.24 12.14 5.99
C HIS A 41 2.31 10.80 5.26
N PHE A 42 1.82 9.72 5.88
CA PHE A 42 1.74 8.40 5.25
C PHE A 42 0.94 8.43 3.94
N ARG A 43 -0.24 9.08 3.97
CA ARG A 43 -1.08 9.21 2.78
C ARG A 43 -0.38 9.97 1.66
N ARG A 44 0.21 11.13 1.94
CA ARG A 44 0.87 11.95 0.91
C ARG A 44 2.15 11.31 0.38
N LYS A 45 2.95 10.70 1.26
CA LYS A 45 4.30 10.22 0.92
C LYS A 45 4.32 8.80 0.36
N HIS A 46 3.43 7.94 0.83
CA HIS A 46 3.40 6.54 0.43
C HIS A 46 2.15 6.22 -0.38
N LEU A 47 0.97 6.55 0.14
CA LEU A 47 -0.29 6.11 -0.47
C LEU A 47 -0.62 6.84 -1.78
N LYS A 48 -0.41 8.16 -1.84
CA LYS A 48 -0.68 9.00 -3.01
C LYS A 48 0.10 8.53 -4.24
N PRO A 49 1.43 8.32 -4.19
CA PRO A 49 2.16 7.81 -5.36
C PRO A 49 1.74 6.38 -5.74
N LEU A 50 1.32 5.54 -4.79
CA LEU A 50 0.80 4.19 -5.11
C LEU A 50 -0.57 4.25 -5.80
N LEU A 51 -1.42 5.20 -5.42
CA LEU A 51 -2.71 5.47 -6.08
C LEU A 51 -2.50 6.06 -7.48
N GLU A 52 -1.56 7.01 -7.61
CA GLU A 52 -1.22 7.64 -8.89
C GLU A 52 -0.55 6.66 -9.86
N ALA A 53 0.28 5.75 -9.34
CA ALA A 53 0.85 4.63 -10.11
C ALA A 53 -0.17 3.52 -10.41
N GLY A 54 -1.40 3.63 -9.90
CA GLY A 54 -2.46 2.65 -10.11
C GLY A 54 -2.14 1.28 -9.51
N LEU A 55 -1.32 1.21 -8.46
CA LEU A 55 -0.94 -0.04 -7.78
C LEU A 55 -1.93 -0.41 -6.67
N VAL A 56 -2.49 0.60 -6.00
CA VAL A 56 -3.53 0.45 -5.00
C VAL A 56 -4.73 1.31 -5.38
N ARG A 57 -5.92 0.94 -4.92
CA ARG A 57 -7.16 1.70 -5.12
C ARG A 57 -7.88 1.93 -3.80
N MET A 58 -8.64 3.02 -3.76
CA MET A 58 -9.59 3.30 -2.70
C MET A 58 -10.88 2.51 -2.94
N THR A 59 -11.39 1.83 -1.91
CA THR A 59 -12.71 1.18 -2.01
C THR A 59 -13.86 2.19 -1.90
N ASN A 60 -13.66 3.30 -1.20
CA ASN A 60 -14.66 4.36 -1.05
C ASN A 60 -14.05 5.74 -1.43
N PRO A 61 -13.97 6.07 -2.73
CA PRO A 61 -13.42 7.35 -3.17
C PRO A 61 -14.31 8.54 -2.78
N ALA A 62 -15.61 8.32 -2.54
CA ALA A 62 -16.55 9.36 -2.15
C ALA A 62 -16.24 9.96 -0.77
N ASN A 63 -15.75 9.13 0.17
CA ASN A 63 -15.40 9.58 1.51
C ASN A 63 -14.01 9.07 1.95
N PRO A 64 -12.91 9.72 1.53
CA PRO A 64 -11.54 9.28 1.85
C PRO A 64 -11.17 9.38 3.33
N ARG A 65 -12.00 10.05 4.14
CA ARG A 65 -11.87 10.15 5.60
C ARG A 65 -12.80 9.19 6.34
N ALA A 66 -13.63 8.43 5.64
CA ALA A 66 -14.54 7.51 6.29
C ALA A 66 -13.77 6.45 7.10
N PRO A 67 -14.31 6.02 8.24
CA PRO A 67 -13.69 4.98 9.06
C PRO A 67 -13.67 3.61 8.35
N ASN A 68 -14.62 3.37 7.44
CA ASN A 68 -14.64 2.18 6.59
C ASN A 68 -13.80 2.32 5.31
N GLN A 69 -12.98 3.37 5.20
CA GLN A 69 -12.07 3.53 4.07
C GLN A 69 -11.02 2.44 4.08
N GLN A 70 -10.98 1.65 3.00
CA GLN A 70 -9.98 0.61 2.80
C GLN A 70 -9.21 0.86 1.50
N TYR A 71 -8.01 0.29 1.47
CA TYR A 71 -7.13 0.30 0.33
C TYR A 71 -6.89 -1.14 -0.09
N ALA A 72 -7.15 -1.41 -1.37
CA ALA A 72 -6.99 -2.73 -1.94
C ALA A 72 -5.98 -2.67 -3.08
N LEU A 73 -5.24 -3.75 -3.27
CA LEU A 73 -4.37 -3.93 -4.42
C LEU A 73 -5.18 -3.89 -5.72
N THR A 74 -4.55 -3.40 -6.76
CA THR A 74 -5.05 -3.47 -8.14
C THR A 74 -4.30 -4.56 -8.89
N ASP A 75 -4.71 -4.81 -10.13
CA ASP A 75 -4.04 -5.73 -11.04
C ASP A 75 -2.54 -5.40 -11.23
N ALA A 76 -2.21 -4.11 -11.37
CA ALA A 76 -0.82 -3.66 -11.49
C ALA A 76 0.00 -3.88 -10.21
N GLY A 77 -0.62 -3.68 -9.04
CA GLY A 77 0.00 -3.98 -7.76
C GLY A 77 0.21 -5.49 -7.55
N ALA A 78 -0.73 -6.31 -8.02
CA ALA A 78 -0.63 -7.77 -7.98
C ALA A 78 0.54 -8.25 -8.84
N ALA A 79 0.67 -7.72 -10.06
CA ALA A 79 1.78 -8.05 -10.97
C ALA A 79 3.17 -7.77 -10.34
N LEU A 80 3.32 -6.69 -9.58
CA LEU A 80 4.57 -6.38 -8.85
C LEU A 80 4.89 -7.40 -7.74
N ARG A 81 3.88 -8.06 -7.18
CA ARG A 81 4.07 -9.09 -6.16
C ARG A 81 4.45 -10.44 -6.79
N VAL A 82 3.96 -10.74 -7.98
CA VAL A 82 4.29 -12.00 -8.70
C VAL A 82 5.79 -12.07 -9.05
N ASP A 83 6.44 -10.93 -9.23
CA ASP A 83 7.90 -10.83 -9.45
C ASP A 83 8.74 -11.18 -8.20
N GLN A 84 8.13 -11.19 -7.00
CA GLN A 84 8.72 -11.81 -5.82
C GLN A 84 8.31 -13.29 -5.80
N PRO A 85 9.22 -14.25 -6.06
CA PRO A 85 8.90 -15.65 -5.82
C PRO A 85 8.40 -15.77 -4.39
N LEU A 86 7.18 -16.30 -4.25
CA LEU A 86 6.54 -16.63 -2.97
C LEU A 86 7.37 -17.72 -2.28
N SER A 87 8.56 -17.37 -1.80
CA SER A 87 9.23 -18.15 -0.79
C SER A 87 8.47 -17.90 0.51
N SER A 88 7.73 -18.91 0.96
CA SER A 88 7.20 -19.04 2.32
C SER A 88 5.87 -18.34 2.63
N ARG A 89 4.80 -18.74 1.94
CA ARG A 89 3.47 -18.81 2.57
C ARG A 89 2.94 -20.24 2.52
N GLU A 90 3.76 -21.18 2.97
CA GLU A 90 3.26 -22.37 3.65
C GLU A 90 2.76 -21.89 5.03
N ARG A 91 1.46 -21.60 5.12
CA ARG A 91 0.73 -21.79 6.37
C ARG A 91 -0.13 -23.03 6.17
N GLU A 92 0.55 -24.15 6.33
CA GLU A 92 0.00 -25.47 6.61
C GLU A 92 -0.71 -25.45 7.97
N GLY A 93 -1.78 -26.25 8.10
CA GLY A 93 -2.31 -26.78 9.37
C GLY A 93 -3.38 -25.97 10.08
#